data_AF-A0A261CTK5-F1
#
_entry.id   AF-A0A261CTK5-F1
#
_cell.length_a   1.000
_cell.length_b   1.000
_cell.length_c   1.000
_cell.angle_alpha   90.00
_cell.angle_beta   90.00
_cell.angle_gamma   90.00
#
_symmetry.space_group_name_H-M   'P 1'
#
loop_
_entity.id
_entity.type
_entity.pdbx_description
1 polymer ?
#
loop_
_entity_poly.entity_id
_entity_poly.type
_entity_poly.pdbx_seq_one_letter_code
_entity_poly.pdbx_strand_id
1 'polypeptide(L)'
;MTATLDHRIATTTTRPSATRPTGSRVAAPARPPRPLGVPSPKKAAKIHIATPQLHLSTKPAAVVLRAARLHGPVFRDAASGASGLSISTVNRQVSALLKVGLLRERADLAPAGAIGRPRLPFELNTAEFLTVGIHIGLKVTSITTHDLFHRVVGAIQIPTPIADSPEQTLTAIGLSAKRFLSRWQNKKVLWAGVALAGRVDKAGRVTHPRLGWQSAPVGEVLASVIGLPISVASHVEAMAAAELLLNPQAELLVDPGQEGGSFVYFYARETVGIAFTVGGSVYTPTAGPPEIGHFPVGRTELLDPHGTGRLEPTVSDTGIVDAAIAAGLTIESVEDVHQLAAEGNEISRAILDERAQLLGKAVGLIADIFNPDHVVLGGQAFTDAPSTLPIVAQAVRDTSVAERRDVRVSRSGATVQQQAAGAVSLDAIYSDPVEALSRT
;
A
#
# COMPACT_ATOMS: atom_id res chain seq x y z
N MET A 1 -37.88 2.11 14.77
CA MET A 1 -37.78 0.70 14.32
C MET A 1 -36.90 0.69 13.09
N THR A 2 -35.62 0.42 13.27
CA THR A 2 -34.63 0.38 12.17
C THR A 2 -34.35 -1.10 11.93
N ALA A 3 -35.01 -1.68 10.94
CA ALA A 3 -34.78 -3.07 10.56
C ALA A 3 -33.55 -3.12 9.66
N THR A 4 -32.41 -3.54 10.23
CA THR A 4 -31.22 -3.89 9.47
C THR A 4 -31.49 -5.21 8.74
N LEU A 5 -31.38 -5.22 7.41
CA LEU A 5 -31.58 -6.38 6.54
C LEU A 5 -30.42 -7.38 6.67
N ASP A 6 -30.25 -8.00 7.83
CA ASP A 6 -29.33 -9.13 8.02
C ASP A 6 -30.11 -10.38 8.42
N HIS A 7 -30.62 -11.11 7.41
CA HIS A 7 -31.11 -12.48 7.61
C HIS A 7 -30.05 -13.47 7.17
N ARG A 8 -29.29 -14.00 8.14
CA ARG A 8 -28.64 -15.31 8.00
C ARG A 8 -29.61 -16.40 8.46
N ILE A 9 -29.81 -17.38 7.59
CA ILE A 9 -30.58 -18.61 7.82
C ILE A 9 -29.94 -19.37 8.99
N ALA A 10 -30.71 -19.60 10.05
CA ALA A 10 -30.31 -20.38 11.21
C ALA A 10 -30.46 -21.88 10.90
N THR A 11 -29.35 -22.60 10.83
CA THR A 11 -29.34 -24.06 10.90
C THR A 11 -29.25 -24.49 12.37
N THR A 12 -30.33 -25.10 12.85
CA THR A 12 -30.48 -25.74 14.16
C THR A 12 -29.48 -26.88 14.31
N THR A 13 -28.67 -26.86 15.38
CA THR A 13 -27.87 -28.02 15.80
C THR A 13 -28.17 -28.34 17.26
N THR A 14 -28.68 -29.54 17.48
CA THR A 14 -29.06 -30.13 18.76
C THR A 14 -27.83 -30.52 19.57
N ARG A 15 -27.81 -30.14 20.86
CA ARG A 15 -26.81 -30.56 21.86
C ARG A 15 -27.30 -31.82 22.59
N PRO A 16 -26.47 -32.84 22.81
CA PRO A 16 -26.70 -33.83 23.85
C PRO A 16 -26.07 -33.41 25.19
N SER A 17 -26.71 -33.86 26.26
CA SER A 17 -26.36 -33.66 27.67
C SER A 17 -25.14 -34.49 28.08
N ALA A 18 -24.32 -33.93 28.98
CA ALA A 18 -23.20 -34.65 29.61
C ALA A 18 -23.58 -35.05 31.04
N THR A 19 -23.51 -36.36 31.31
CA THR A 19 -23.57 -36.97 32.63
C THR A 19 -22.21 -36.91 33.33
N ARG A 20 -22.25 -36.80 34.66
CA ARG A 20 -21.10 -36.64 35.56
C ARG A 20 -20.79 -38.01 36.20
N PRO A 21 -19.53 -38.46 36.27
CA PRO A 21 -19.17 -39.53 37.18
C PRO A 21 -18.33 -39.05 38.37
N THR A 22 -18.56 -39.74 39.49
CA THR A 22 -17.91 -39.66 40.79
C THR A 22 -16.51 -40.29 40.81
N GLY A 23 -15.67 -39.86 41.75
CA GLY A 23 -14.23 -40.08 41.74
C GLY A 23 -13.71 -41.43 42.21
N SER A 24 -12.38 -41.56 42.13
CA SER A 24 -11.55 -42.57 42.79
C SER A 24 -10.12 -42.02 42.93
N ARG A 25 -9.55 -42.16 44.14
CA ARG A 25 -8.18 -41.79 44.52
C ARG A 25 -7.20 -42.88 44.07
N VAL A 26 -6.11 -42.51 43.39
CA VAL A 26 -4.93 -43.37 43.20
C VAL A 26 -3.65 -42.55 43.40
N ALA A 27 -2.67 -43.20 44.04
CA ALA A 27 -1.45 -42.65 44.62
C ALA A 27 -0.41 -42.11 43.62
N ALA A 28 0.46 -41.22 44.11
CA ALA A 28 1.50 -40.52 43.37
C ALA A 28 2.71 -41.43 43.03
N PRO A 29 3.30 -41.33 41.81
CA PRO A 29 4.59 -41.92 41.51
C PRO A 29 5.74 -40.91 41.66
N ALA A 30 6.94 -41.45 41.90
CA ALA A 30 8.17 -40.77 42.24
C ALA A 30 8.74 -39.88 41.11
N ARG A 31 9.50 -38.86 41.54
CA ARG A 31 10.08 -37.78 40.73
C ARG A 31 11.30 -38.29 39.92
N PRO A 32 11.39 -38.09 38.59
CA PRO A 32 12.57 -38.45 37.81
C PRO A 32 13.70 -37.41 37.97
N PRO A 33 14.96 -37.78 37.71
CA PRO A 33 16.11 -36.89 37.85
C PRO A 33 16.10 -35.74 36.83
N ARG A 34 16.62 -34.59 37.26
CA ARG A 34 16.65 -33.31 36.55
C ARG A 34 17.47 -33.42 35.26
N PRO A 35 16.94 -33.06 34.07
CA PRO A 35 17.76 -32.98 32.86
C PRO A 35 18.75 -31.82 32.99
N LEU A 36 19.97 -32.05 32.50
CA LEU A 36 21.02 -31.03 32.31
C LEU A 36 20.46 -29.84 31.52
N GLY A 37 20.80 -28.63 31.96
CA GLY A 37 20.22 -27.38 31.49
C GLY A 37 20.26 -27.24 29.97
N VAL A 38 19.07 -27.16 29.37
CA VAL A 38 18.89 -26.65 28.01
C VAL A 38 19.28 -25.17 28.03
N PRO A 39 20.09 -24.68 27.07
CA PRO A 39 20.39 -23.25 26.97
C PRO A 39 19.08 -22.49 26.87
N SER A 40 18.89 -21.49 27.73
CA SER A 40 17.74 -20.60 27.70
C SER A 40 17.54 -20.08 26.27
N PRO A 41 16.31 -20.09 25.71
CA PRO A 41 16.08 -19.50 24.41
C PRO A 41 16.51 -18.02 24.50
N LYS A 42 17.41 -17.59 23.61
CA LYS A 42 17.67 -16.17 23.38
C LYS A 42 16.30 -15.50 23.28
N LYS A 43 16.01 -14.52 24.13
CA LYS A 43 14.74 -13.75 24.08
C LYS A 43 14.47 -13.42 22.61
N ALA A 44 13.43 -14.01 22.03
CA ALA A 44 13.01 -13.69 20.67
C ALA A 44 12.88 -12.17 20.61
N ALA A 45 13.50 -11.55 19.60
CA ALA A 45 13.32 -10.14 19.36
C ALA A 45 11.81 -9.86 19.35
N LYS A 46 11.36 -8.87 20.12
CA LYS A 46 9.94 -8.58 20.26
C LYS A 46 9.43 -8.09 18.90
N ILE A 47 8.76 -8.96 18.16
CA ILE A 47 8.19 -8.65 16.85
C ILE A 47 7.20 -7.50 17.02
N HIS A 48 7.35 -6.44 16.22
CA HIS A 48 6.43 -5.32 16.18
C HIS A 48 5.73 -5.28 14.82
N ILE A 49 4.42 -5.48 14.85
CA ILE A 49 3.54 -5.36 13.69
C ILE A 49 2.64 -4.16 13.94
N ALA A 50 2.62 -3.22 13.00
CA ALA A 50 1.78 -2.03 13.04
C ALA A 50 0.73 -2.06 11.93
N THR A 51 -0.46 -1.58 12.24
CA THR A 51 -1.43 -1.20 11.21
C THR A 51 -1.07 0.20 10.71
N PRO A 52 -0.68 0.36 9.43
CA PRO A 52 -0.37 1.67 8.89
C PRO A 52 -1.62 2.55 8.89
N GLN A 53 -1.43 3.84 9.11
CA GLN A 53 -2.52 4.80 9.19
C GLN A 53 -2.84 5.45 7.84
N LEU A 54 -1.87 5.49 6.92
CA LEU A 54 -2.02 5.96 5.54
C LEU A 54 -2.60 7.38 5.44
N HIS A 55 -2.13 8.28 6.31
CA HIS A 55 -2.60 9.66 6.39
C HIS A 55 -1.47 10.68 6.55
N LEU A 56 -1.78 11.95 6.26
CA LEU A 56 -0.94 13.08 6.58
C LEU A 56 -1.08 13.43 8.07
N SER A 57 -0.18 12.91 8.90
CA SER A 57 -0.23 13.13 10.35
C SER A 57 -0.17 14.61 10.73
N THR A 58 -1.01 14.97 11.71
CA THR A 58 -1.08 16.29 12.35
C THR A 58 -0.25 16.35 13.63
N LYS A 59 0.38 15.24 14.05
CA LYS A 59 1.30 15.25 15.20
C LYS A 59 2.43 16.24 14.94
N PRO A 60 2.80 17.11 15.91
CA PRO A 60 3.77 18.19 15.66
C PRO A 60 5.11 17.73 15.06
N ALA A 61 5.64 16.58 15.50
CA ALA A 61 6.89 16.04 14.96
C ALA A 61 6.76 15.62 13.48
N ALA A 62 5.64 15.00 13.12
CA ALA A 62 5.35 14.63 11.73
C ALA A 62 5.15 15.85 10.82
N VAL A 63 4.48 16.90 11.32
CA VAL A 63 4.30 18.15 10.57
C VAL A 63 5.66 18.83 10.32
N VAL A 64 6.56 18.88 11.30
CA VAL A 64 7.91 19.43 11.11
C VAL A 64 8.75 18.57 10.16
N LEU A 65 8.67 17.24 10.26
CA LEU A 65 9.34 16.33 9.32
C LEU A 65 8.84 16.55 7.88
N ARG A 66 7.53 16.72 7.70
CA ARG A 66 6.92 17.03 6.41
C ARG A 66 7.37 18.39 5.87
N ALA A 67 7.47 19.42 6.71
CA ALA A 67 8.02 20.71 6.31
C ALA A 67 9.48 20.59 5.83
N ALA A 68 10.31 19.78 6.51
CA ALA A 68 11.67 19.48 6.05
C ALA A 68 11.68 18.73 4.71
N ARG A 69 10.73 17.82 4.50
CA ARG A 69 10.59 17.04 3.25
C ARG A 69 10.18 17.91 2.07
N LEU A 70 9.28 18.86 2.27
CA LEU A 70 8.71 19.66 1.18
C LEU A 70 9.52 20.93 0.88
N HIS A 71 10.14 21.53 1.90
CA HIS A 71 10.80 22.84 1.79
C HIS A 71 12.27 22.82 2.22
N GLY A 72 12.82 21.66 2.58
CA GLY A 72 14.21 21.55 3.00
C GLY A 72 15.21 21.89 1.90
N PRO A 73 16.37 22.51 2.23
CA PRO A 73 16.78 23.00 3.55
C PRO A 73 15.95 24.21 4.01
N VAL A 74 15.46 24.18 5.25
CA VAL A 74 14.50 25.17 5.75
C VAL A 74 14.92 25.74 7.12
N PHE A 75 14.67 27.03 7.35
CA PHE A 75 14.86 27.66 8.66
C PHE A 75 13.62 27.46 9.54
N ARG A 76 13.81 27.57 10.86
CA ARG A 76 12.74 27.32 11.86
C ARG A 76 11.56 28.29 11.74
N ASP A 77 11.79 29.53 11.36
CA ASP A 77 10.76 30.55 11.08
C ASP A 77 9.98 30.23 9.80
N ALA A 78 10.65 29.90 8.70
CA ALA A 78 10.00 29.45 7.47
C ALA A 78 9.18 28.16 7.70
N ALA A 79 9.73 27.20 8.47
CA ALA A 79 9.00 26.00 8.86
C ALA A 79 7.79 26.31 9.74
N SER A 80 7.85 27.32 10.62
CA SER A 80 6.71 27.79 11.41
C SER A 80 5.62 28.37 10.51
N GLY A 81 5.98 29.18 9.52
CA GLY A 81 5.04 29.70 8.52
C GLY A 81 4.37 28.59 7.70
N ALA A 82 5.14 27.65 7.16
CA ALA A 82 4.63 26.56 6.34
C ALA A 82 3.80 25.51 7.12
N SER A 83 4.08 25.31 8.41
CA SER A 83 3.41 24.29 9.23
C SER A 83 2.19 24.78 10.01
N GLY A 84 2.02 26.09 10.16
CA GLY A 84 1.03 26.68 11.07
C GLY A 84 1.34 26.47 12.56
N LEU A 85 2.47 25.84 12.90
CA LEU A 85 2.88 25.62 14.30
C LEU A 85 3.60 26.85 14.87
N SER A 86 3.47 27.07 16.18
CA SER A 86 4.23 28.10 16.87
C SER A 86 5.75 27.85 16.79
N ILE A 87 6.55 28.92 16.73
CA ILE A 87 8.01 28.83 16.66
C ILE A 87 8.61 28.01 17.82
N SER A 88 8.03 28.09 19.02
CA SER A 88 8.45 27.31 20.20
C SER A 88 8.19 25.81 20.01
N THR A 89 7.08 25.45 19.36
CA THR A 89 6.77 24.06 19.00
C THR A 89 7.71 23.55 17.91
N VAL A 90 7.94 24.32 16.85
CA VAL A 90 8.91 23.95 15.80
C VAL A 90 10.29 23.71 16.41
N ASN A 91 10.78 24.61 17.27
CA ASN A 91 12.08 24.45 17.94
C ASN A 91 12.17 23.15 18.74
N ARG A 92 11.13 22.83 19.53
CA ARG A 92 11.08 21.58 20.30
C ARG A 92 11.12 20.35 19.39
N GLN A 93 10.34 20.33 18.33
CA GLN A 93 10.26 19.17 17.43
C GLN A 93 11.51 19.01 16.57
N VAL A 94 12.08 20.10 16.03
CA VAL A 94 13.37 20.06 15.33
C VAL A 94 14.45 19.49 16.25
N SER A 95 14.49 19.92 17.53
CA SER A 95 15.47 19.39 18.49
C SER A 95 15.29 17.90 18.77
N ALA A 96 14.04 17.44 18.89
CA ALA A 96 13.73 16.02 19.06
C ALA A 96 14.14 15.18 17.84
N LEU A 97 13.85 15.67 16.63
CA LEU A 97 14.17 14.99 15.37
C LEU A 97 15.68 14.98 15.05
N LEU A 98 16.40 16.06 15.39
CA LEU A 98 17.87 16.09 15.33
C LEU A 98 18.48 15.08 16.30
N LYS A 99 17.94 14.98 17.52
CA LYS A 99 18.42 14.04 18.55
C LYS A 99 18.31 12.58 18.10
N VAL A 100 17.27 12.23 17.35
CA VAL A 100 17.08 10.88 16.81
C VAL A 100 17.63 10.71 15.39
N GLY A 101 18.30 11.73 14.85
CA GLY A 101 19.03 11.69 13.59
C GLY A 101 18.20 11.88 12.32
N LEU A 102 16.86 11.93 12.37
CA LEU A 102 16.02 12.07 11.17
C LEU A 102 16.19 13.41 10.45
N LEU A 103 16.62 14.43 11.19
CA LEU A 103 17.03 15.71 10.62
C LEU A 103 18.54 15.89 10.79
N ARG A 104 19.11 16.72 9.93
CA ARG A 104 20.47 17.25 10.08
C ARG A 104 20.49 18.76 9.86
N GLU A 105 21.38 19.45 10.55
CA GLU A 105 21.63 20.88 10.32
C GLU A 105 22.66 21.07 9.20
N ARG A 106 22.48 22.12 8.40
CA ARG A 106 23.36 22.49 7.29
C ARG A 106 24.16 23.73 7.65
N ALA A 107 25.24 23.53 8.41
CA ALA A 107 26.14 24.60 8.84
C ALA A 107 26.80 25.34 7.67
N ASP A 108 26.98 24.64 6.54
CA ASP A 108 27.48 25.17 5.28
C ASP A 108 26.53 26.16 4.60
N LEU A 109 25.26 26.21 5.02
CA LEU A 109 24.23 27.14 4.53
C LEU A 109 23.91 28.25 5.56
N ALA A 110 24.76 28.44 6.58
CA ALA A 110 24.58 29.50 7.56
C ALA A 110 24.77 30.88 6.89
N PRO A 111 23.87 31.86 7.14
CA PRO A 111 24.07 33.23 6.66
C PRO A 111 25.39 33.83 7.18
N ALA A 112 26.18 34.42 6.28
CA ALA A 112 27.42 35.09 6.63
C ALA A 112 27.16 36.33 7.49
N GLY A 113 28.02 36.58 8.49
CA GLY A 113 27.97 37.81 9.31
C GLY A 113 26.89 37.84 10.40
N ALA A 114 26.23 36.73 10.71
CA ALA A 114 25.27 36.67 11.81
C ALA A 114 25.97 36.86 13.17
N ILE A 115 25.56 37.89 13.93
CA ILE A 115 26.02 38.13 15.30
C ILE A 115 25.24 37.20 16.25
N GLY A 116 25.96 36.41 17.04
CA GLY A 116 25.38 35.43 17.98
C GLY A 116 25.46 33.99 17.48
N ARG A 117 24.69 33.07 18.08
CA ARG A 117 24.67 31.66 17.65
C ARG A 117 24.08 31.57 16.23
N PRO A 118 24.82 31.02 15.25
CA PRO A 118 24.35 30.96 13.87
C PRO A 118 22.98 30.28 13.74
N ARG A 119 22.07 30.90 12.99
CA ARG A 119 20.80 30.26 12.62
C ARG A 119 21.10 29.24 11.53
N LEU A 120 20.97 27.95 11.84
CA LEU A 120 21.22 26.88 10.88
C LEU A 120 19.90 26.38 10.28
N PRO A 121 19.80 26.27 8.93
CA PRO A 121 18.70 25.55 8.32
C PRO A 121 18.86 24.05 8.56
N PHE A 122 17.74 23.33 8.49
CA PHE A 122 17.68 21.88 8.66
C PHE A 122 17.02 21.20 7.47
N GLU A 123 17.34 19.92 7.28
CA GLU A 123 16.78 19.08 6.22
C GLU A 123 16.68 17.62 6.70
N LEU A 124 16.01 16.77 5.92
CA LEU A 124 15.97 15.33 6.17
C LEU A 124 17.37 14.70 6.07
N ASN A 125 17.66 13.76 6.97
CA ASN A 125 18.88 12.97 6.92
C ASN A 125 18.69 11.72 6.04
N THR A 126 18.98 11.85 4.75
CA THR A 126 18.98 10.72 3.80
C THR A 126 20.29 9.92 3.79
N ALA A 127 21.31 10.40 4.52
CA ALA A 127 22.63 9.78 4.55
C ALA A 127 22.66 8.50 5.40
N GLU A 128 21.78 8.37 6.40
CA GLU A 128 21.86 7.27 7.36
C GLU A 128 20.72 6.27 7.26
N PHE A 129 19.52 6.71 6.88
CA PHE A 129 18.31 5.91 7.05
C PHE A 129 17.72 5.43 5.73
N LEU A 130 17.22 4.20 5.75
CA LEU A 130 16.38 3.62 4.71
C LEU A 130 15.16 2.93 5.34
N THR A 131 14.14 2.67 4.54
CA THR A 131 13.10 1.67 4.81
C THR A 131 13.10 0.60 3.73
N VAL A 132 12.44 -0.53 3.96
CA VAL A 132 12.25 -1.59 2.95
C VAL A 132 10.77 -1.77 2.65
N GLY A 133 10.38 -1.61 1.38
CA GLY A 133 9.05 -1.88 0.87
C GLY A 133 9.02 -3.20 0.11
N ILE A 134 8.02 -4.04 0.39
CA ILE A 134 7.73 -5.30 -0.30
C ILE A 134 6.34 -5.19 -0.92
N HIS A 135 6.23 -5.26 -2.23
CA HIS A 135 4.95 -5.43 -2.91
C HIS A 135 4.80 -6.88 -3.35
N ILE A 136 3.88 -7.64 -2.75
CA ILE A 136 3.61 -9.03 -3.11
C ILE A 136 2.50 -9.03 -4.17
N GLY A 137 2.89 -9.18 -5.44
CA GLY A 137 1.96 -9.39 -6.55
C GLY A 137 1.73 -10.87 -6.82
N LEU A 138 0.78 -11.18 -7.70
CA LEU A 138 0.44 -12.58 -8.05
C LEU A 138 1.58 -13.32 -8.75
N LYS A 139 2.19 -12.69 -9.76
CA LYS A 139 3.28 -13.28 -10.55
C LYS A 139 4.66 -12.79 -10.10
N VAL A 140 4.75 -11.52 -9.66
CA VAL A 140 6.01 -10.85 -9.32
C VAL A 140 5.91 -10.18 -7.95
N THR A 141 6.93 -10.37 -7.13
CA THR A 141 7.16 -9.66 -5.87
C THR A 141 8.28 -8.64 -6.06
N SER A 142 8.00 -7.37 -5.76
CA SER A 142 8.98 -6.29 -5.81
C SER A 142 9.49 -5.99 -4.41
N ILE A 143 10.81 -5.91 -4.25
CA ILE A 143 11.47 -5.56 -2.98
C ILE A 143 12.32 -4.32 -3.23
N THR A 144 12.08 -3.26 -2.46
CA THR A 144 12.63 -1.92 -2.70
C THR A 144 13.10 -1.30 -1.41
N THR A 145 14.17 -0.50 -1.46
CA THR A 145 14.58 0.36 -0.34
C THR A 145 14.27 1.81 -0.67
N HIS A 146 13.80 2.56 0.33
CA HIS A 146 13.44 3.96 0.17
C HIS A 146 14.19 4.86 1.15
N ASP A 147 14.50 6.08 0.74
CA ASP A 147 14.96 7.13 1.64
C ASP A 147 13.79 7.86 2.32
N LEU A 148 14.10 8.84 3.19
CA LEU A 148 13.11 9.64 3.90
C LEU A 148 12.31 10.62 3.01
N PHE A 149 12.65 10.75 1.72
CA PHE A 149 11.84 11.46 0.73
C PHE A 149 10.90 10.51 -0.03
N HIS A 150 10.83 9.23 0.34
CA HIS A 150 10.10 8.19 -0.39
C HIS A 150 10.69 7.95 -1.79
N ARG A 151 11.98 8.23 -2.00
CA ARG A 151 12.66 7.90 -3.26
C ARG A 151 13.18 6.48 -3.22
N VAL A 152 12.99 5.73 -4.30
CA VAL A 152 13.55 4.38 -4.46
C VAL A 152 15.08 4.48 -4.58
N VAL A 153 15.80 3.92 -3.62
CA VAL A 153 17.28 3.88 -3.59
C VAL A 153 17.80 2.60 -4.23
N GLY A 154 17.01 1.54 -4.21
CA GLY A 154 17.31 0.30 -4.91
C GLY A 154 16.09 -0.60 -4.99
N ALA A 155 16.04 -1.45 -5.99
CA ALA A 155 14.94 -2.36 -6.23
C ALA A 155 15.43 -3.69 -6.82
N ILE A 156 14.75 -4.78 -6.44
CA ILE A 156 14.80 -6.05 -7.13
C ILE A 156 13.38 -6.56 -7.36
N GLN A 157 13.20 -7.38 -8.37
CA GLN A 157 11.99 -8.16 -8.59
C GLN A 157 12.35 -9.63 -8.55
N ILE A 158 11.46 -10.43 -7.97
CA ILE A 158 11.54 -11.89 -7.97
C ILE A 158 10.19 -12.43 -8.43
N PRO A 159 10.14 -13.61 -9.09
CA PRO A 159 8.89 -14.35 -9.23
C PRO A 159 8.27 -14.55 -7.84
N THR A 160 6.97 -14.33 -7.70
CA THR A 160 6.28 -14.61 -6.44
C THR A 160 6.35 -16.11 -6.17
N PRO A 161 6.98 -16.55 -5.06
CA PRO A 161 7.17 -17.97 -4.82
C PRO A 161 5.84 -18.72 -4.65
N ILE A 162 5.69 -19.81 -5.38
CA ILE A 162 4.58 -20.75 -5.19
C ILE A 162 5.08 -21.86 -4.26
N ALA A 163 4.34 -22.10 -3.19
CA ALA A 163 4.65 -23.11 -2.18
C ALA A 163 3.37 -23.71 -1.61
N ASP A 164 3.50 -24.82 -0.86
CA ASP A 164 2.37 -25.56 -0.30
C ASP A 164 1.65 -24.77 0.81
N SER A 165 2.33 -23.80 1.42
CA SER A 165 1.75 -22.95 2.46
C SER A 165 2.15 -21.47 2.33
N PRO A 166 1.31 -20.53 2.82
CA PRO A 166 1.65 -19.11 2.84
C PRO A 166 2.95 -18.83 3.60
N GLU A 167 3.21 -19.52 4.71
CA GLU A 167 4.41 -19.35 5.53
C GLU A 167 5.70 -19.67 4.76
N GLN A 168 5.68 -20.70 3.91
CA GLN A 168 6.82 -21.05 3.06
C GLN A 168 7.08 -19.95 2.02
N THR A 169 6.05 -19.48 1.32
CA THR A 169 6.16 -18.35 0.38
C THR A 169 6.71 -17.10 1.08
N LEU A 170 6.14 -16.74 2.24
CA LEU A 170 6.55 -15.58 3.02
C LEU A 170 7.99 -15.70 3.53
N THR A 171 8.42 -16.90 3.94
CA THR A 171 9.81 -17.16 4.36
C THR A 171 10.77 -16.93 3.19
N ALA A 172 10.45 -17.43 2.00
CA ALA A 172 11.28 -17.23 0.80
C ALA A 172 11.37 -15.75 0.40
N ILE A 173 10.27 -15.00 0.48
CA ILE A 173 10.24 -13.55 0.26
C ILE A 173 11.10 -12.83 1.31
N GLY A 174 10.93 -13.17 2.59
CA GLY A 174 11.70 -12.58 3.69
C GLY A 174 13.21 -12.82 3.57
N LEU A 175 13.62 -14.03 3.18
CA LEU A 175 15.03 -14.36 2.92
C LEU A 175 15.58 -13.57 1.72
N SER A 176 14.78 -13.41 0.67
CA SER A 176 15.14 -12.58 -0.48
C SER A 176 15.31 -11.12 -0.09
N ALA A 177 14.42 -10.59 0.75
CA ALA A 177 14.54 -9.24 1.30
C ALA A 177 15.79 -9.08 2.17
N LYS A 178 16.07 -10.02 3.07
CA LYS A 178 17.27 -10.00 3.91
C LYS A 178 18.56 -10.01 3.10
N ARG A 179 18.63 -10.86 2.06
CA ARG A 179 19.74 -10.87 1.10
C ARG A 179 19.81 -9.59 0.28
N PHE A 180 18.67 -8.96 -0.01
CA PHE A 180 18.66 -7.66 -0.67
C PHE A 180 19.30 -6.58 0.20
N LEU A 181 18.89 -6.53 1.47
CA LEU A 181 19.32 -5.54 2.46
C LEU A 181 20.81 -5.61 2.83
N SER A 182 21.47 -6.76 2.66
CA SER A 182 22.91 -6.89 2.94
C SER A 182 23.80 -5.99 2.07
N ARG A 183 23.26 -5.41 1.00
CA ARG A 183 23.93 -4.40 0.15
C ARG A 183 24.12 -3.06 0.86
N TRP A 184 23.36 -2.77 1.91
CA TRP A 184 23.31 -1.46 2.58
C TRP A 184 24.06 -1.44 3.91
N GLN A 185 25.35 -1.82 3.91
CA GLN A 185 26.15 -1.98 5.14
C GLN A 185 26.31 -0.69 5.97
N ASN A 186 26.24 0.48 5.31
CA ASN A 186 26.42 1.79 5.95
C ASN A 186 25.10 2.54 6.19
N LYS A 187 23.95 1.85 6.09
CA LYS A 187 22.63 2.44 6.31
C LYS A 187 21.88 1.67 7.39
N LYS A 188 21.15 2.38 8.25
CA LYS A 188 20.19 1.76 9.18
C LYS A 188 18.84 1.64 8.47
N VAL A 189 18.38 0.41 8.27
CA VAL A 189 17.02 0.14 7.78
C VAL A 189 16.07 0.21 8.96
N LEU A 190 15.15 1.17 8.94
CA LEU A 190 14.29 1.48 10.08
C LEU A 190 13.07 0.57 10.16
N TRP A 191 12.41 0.35 9.02
CA TRP A 191 11.07 -0.24 9.00
C TRP A 191 10.83 -1.02 7.72
N ALA A 192 10.04 -2.08 7.81
CA ALA A 192 9.55 -2.84 6.68
C ALA A 192 8.07 -2.52 6.39
N GLY A 193 7.71 -2.39 5.12
CA GLY A 193 6.32 -2.21 4.68
C GLY A 193 5.93 -3.25 3.66
N VAL A 194 4.73 -3.80 3.77
CA VAL A 194 4.20 -4.79 2.84
C VAL A 194 2.89 -4.29 2.24
N ALA A 195 2.84 -4.20 0.92
CA ALA A 195 1.63 -3.93 0.16
C ALA A 195 1.26 -5.17 -0.67
N LEU A 196 0.00 -5.61 -0.61
CA LEU A 196 -0.49 -6.73 -1.39
C LEU A 196 -2.00 -6.66 -1.62
N ALA A 197 -2.49 -7.34 -2.64
CA ALA A 197 -3.93 -7.49 -2.82
C ALA A 197 -4.53 -8.40 -1.74
N GLY A 198 -5.84 -8.31 -1.56
CA GLY A 198 -6.57 -9.03 -0.51
C GLY A 198 -6.81 -8.19 0.75
N ARG A 199 -7.51 -8.80 1.70
CA ARG A 199 -7.93 -8.13 2.94
C ARG A 199 -6.88 -8.32 4.02
N VAL A 200 -6.42 -7.21 4.59
CA VAL A 200 -5.43 -7.19 5.68
C VAL A 200 -6.15 -6.88 6.99
N ASP A 201 -5.88 -7.65 8.05
CA ASP A 201 -6.38 -7.35 9.39
C ASP A 201 -5.38 -6.53 10.24
N LYS A 202 -5.81 -6.12 11.44
CA LYS A 202 -4.98 -5.30 12.34
C LYS A 202 -3.70 -6.02 12.83
N ALA A 203 -3.66 -7.34 12.78
CA ALA A 203 -2.49 -8.14 13.14
C ALA A 203 -1.55 -8.36 11.95
N GLY A 204 -1.85 -7.77 10.79
CA GLY A 204 -1.09 -7.96 9.56
C GLY A 204 -1.26 -9.35 8.95
N ARG A 205 -2.40 -10.03 9.22
CA ARG A 205 -2.76 -11.28 8.55
C ARG A 205 -3.59 -11.00 7.30
N VAL A 206 -3.47 -11.86 6.30
CA VAL A 206 -4.04 -11.60 4.97
C VAL A 206 -4.93 -12.73 4.49
N THR A 207 -6.12 -12.38 4.02
CA THR A 207 -6.95 -13.24 3.18
C THR A 207 -6.81 -12.79 1.73
N HIS A 208 -6.29 -13.67 0.87
CA HIS A 208 -6.03 -13.39 -0.54
C HIS A 208 -6.61 -14.51 -1.40
N PRO A 209 -7.80 -14.32 -2.01
CA PRO A 209 -8.50 -15.37 -2.75
C PRO A 209 -7.66 -15.97 -3.89
N ARG A 210 -7.02 -15.13 -4.70
CA ARG A 210 -6.21 -15.60 -5.85
C ARG A 210 -4.88 -16.28 -5.48
N LEU A 211 -4.36 -16.07 -4.27
CA LEU A 211 -3.21 -16.83 -3.75
C LEU A 211 -3.66 -18.04 -2.91
N GLY A 212 -4.98 -18.24 -2.72
CA GLY A 212 -5.52 -19.27 -1.85
C GLY A 212 -5.26 -19.04 -0.36
N TRP A 213 -4.89 -17.82 0.05
CA TRP A 213 -4.52 -17.54 1.43
C TRP A 213 -5.74 -17.22 2.28
N GLN A 214 -5.84 -17.88 3.42
CA GLN A 214 -6.82 -17.59 4.44
C GLN A 214 -6.12 -17.25 5.76
N SER A 215 -6.18 -15.98 6.17
CA SER A 215 -5.51 -15.48 7.39
C SER A 215 -4.02 -15.84 7.44
N ALA A 216 -3.32 -15.66 6.32
CA ALA A 216 -1.87 -15.90 6.22
C ALA A 216 -1.10 -14.94 7.15
N PRO A 217 -0.11 -15.41 7.93
CA PRO A 217 0.61 -14.60 8.93
C PRO A 217 1.71 -13.72 8.33
N VAL A 218 1.35 -12.85 7.37
CA VAL A 218 2.29 -12.01 6.61
C VAL A 218 3.18 -11.17 7.51
N GLY A 219 2.59 -10.39 8.41
CA GLY A 219 3.35 -9.52 9.33
C GLY A 219 4.28 -10.31 10.24
N GLU A 220 3.80 -11.40 10.84
CA GLU A 220 4.56 -12.22 11.80
C GLU A 220 5.77 -12.89 11.15
N VAL A 221 5.56 -13.58 10.03
CA VAL A 221 6.63 -14.31 9.33
C VAL A 221 7.68 -13.34 8.79
N LEU A 222 7.26 -12.27 8.10
CA LEU A 222 8.21 -11.34 7.50
C LEU A 222 8.97 -10.53 8.55
N ALA A 223 8.33 -10.09 9.64
CA ALA A 223 9.03 -9.41 10.73
C ALA A 223 10.07 -10.33 11.40
N SER A 224 9.73 -11.61 11.62
CA SER A 224 10.64 -12.60 12.19
C SER A 224 11.86 -12.86 11.29
N VAL A 225 11.64 -13.04 9.99
CA VAL A 225 12.72 -13.37 9.03
C VAL A 225 13.62 -12.15 8.76
N ILE A 226 13.03 -10.99 8.55
CA ILE A 226 13.74 -9.75 8.22
C ILE A 226 14.40 -9.14 9.47
N GLY A 227 13.77 -9.29 10.63
CA GLY A 227 14.27 -8.75 11.90
C GLY A 227 13.98 -7.25 12.07
N LEU A 228 12.92 -6.74 11.44
CA LEU A 228 12.51 -5.34 11.51
C LEU A 228 11.05 -5.22 11.99
N PRO A 229 10.68 -4.09 12.61
CA PRO A 229 9.29 -3.68 12.70
C PRO A 229 8.63 -3.65 11.31
N ILE A 230 7.36 -4.06 11.22
CA ILE A 230 6.68 -4.18 9.93
C ILE A 230 5.26 -3.59 9.95
N SER A 231 4.88 -2.98 8.83
CA SER A 231 3.50 -2.60 8.54
C SER A 231 2.98 -3.38 7.33
N VAL A 232 1.71 -3.76 7.34
CA VAL A 232 1.06 -4.49 6.23
C VAL A 232 -0.21 -3.75 5.84
N ALA A 233 -0.42 -3.52 4.54
CA ALA A 233 -1.60 -2.83 4.00
C ALA A 233 -2.12 -3.49 2.72
N SER A 234 -3.40 -3.24 2.42
CA SER A 234 -3.95 -3.49 1.10
C SER A 234 -3.24 -2.60 0.07
N HIS A 235 -2.92 -3.16 -1.10
CA HIS A 235 -2.10 -2.45 -2.07
C HIS A 235 -2.78 -1.23 -2.69
N VAL A 236 -4.10 -1.23 -2.92
CA VAL A 236 -4.77 -0.06 -3.51
C VAL A 236 -4.81 1.11 -2.53
N GLU A 237 -5.03 0.83 -1.24
CA GLU A 237 -4.94 1.85 -0.18
C GLU A 237 -3.51 2.39 -0.06
N ALA A 238 -2.51 1.51 -0.14
CA ALA A 238 -1.11 1.92 -0.15
C ALA A 238 -0.74 2.75 -1.39
N MET A 239 -1.33 2.47 -2.56
CA MET A 239 -1.15 3.28 -3.78
C MET A 239 -1.78 4.66 -3.63
N ALA A 240 -2.99 4.75 -3.08
CA ALA A 240 -3.62 6.02 -2.75
C ALA A 240 -2.79 6.83 -1.75
N ALA A 241 -2.23 6.17 -0.73
CA ALA A 241 -1.32 6.81 0.22
C ALA A 241 -0.04 7.31 -0.44
N ALA A 242 0.53 6.55 -1.37
CA ALA A 242 1.68 6.99 -2.15
C ALA A 242 1.34 8.22 -3.01
N GLU A 243 0.18 8.23 -3.67
CA GLU A 243 -0.32 9.37 -4.46
C GLU A 243 -0.47 10.62 -3.59
N LEU A 244 -1.01 10.47 -2.37
CA LEU A 244 -1.16 11.53 -1.37
C LEU A 244 0.18 12.08 -0.88
N LEU A 245 1.22 11.23 -0.75
CA LEU A 245 2.51 11.60 -0.18
C LEU A 245 3.50 12.20 -1.19
N LEU A 246 3.47 11.69 -2.43
CA LEU A 246 4.49 11.98 -3.46
C LEU A 246 4.13 13.14 -4.38
N ASN A 247 2.85 13.50 -4.48
CA ASN A 247 2.46 14.60 -5.35
C ASN A 247 2.40 15.90 -4.55
N PRO A 248 3.38 16.82 -4.66
CA PRO A 248 3.36 18.10 -3.95
C PRO A 248 2.21 19.03 -4.41
N GLN A 249 1.61 18.76 -5.56
CA GLN A 249 0.30 19.33 -5.96
C GLN A 249 -0.86 18.77 -5.13
N ALA A 250 -0.62 17.93 -4.12
CA ALA A 250 -1.60 17.59 -3.11
C ALA A 250 -2.08 18.83 -2.33
N GLU A 251 -1.39 19.97 -2.38
CA GLU A 251 -1.98 21.27 -1.96
C GLU A 251 -3.13 21.74 -2.88
N LEU A 252 -3.30 21.15 -4.07
CA LEU A 252 -4.49 21.30 -4.92
C LEU A 252 -5.49 20.13 -4.74
N LEU A 253 -5.07 19.04 -4.10
CA LEU A 253 -5.97 17.94 -3.63
C LEU A 253 -6.42 18.18 -2.17
N VAL A 254 -5.81 19.15 -1.50
CA VAL A 254 -5.96 19.58 -0.10
C VAL A 254 -5.71 21.07 -0.14
N ASP A 255 -6.73 21.85 -0.48
CA ASP A 255 -6.62 23.31 -0.54
C ASP A 255 -6.12 23.83 0.83
N PRO A 256 -4.99 24.56 0.90
CA PRO A 256 -4.46 25.08 2.16
C PRO A 256 -5.43 26.02 2.91
N GLY A 257 -6.54 26.45 2.29
CA GLY A 257 -7.62 27.22 2.91
C GLY A 257 -8.96 26.48 3.12
N GLN A 258 -9.13 25.26 2.61
CA GLN A 258 -10.33 24.43 2.84
C GLN A 258 -9.94 23.14 3.57
N GLU A 259 -10.85 22.60 4.38
CA GLU A 259 -10.64 21.32 5.07
C GLU A 259 -10.50 20.17 4.06
N GLY A 260 -9.28 19.92 3.58
CA GLY A 260 -8.79 18.77 2.80
C GLY A 260 -9.71 18.15 1.74
N GLY A 261 -9.31 18.23 0.47
CA GLY A 261 -10.04 17.60 -0.63
C GLY A 261 -10.01 16.08 -0.63
N SER A 262 -10.68 15.53 -1.63
CA SER A 262 -11.04 14.14 -1.74
C SER A 262 -10.68 13.57 -3.11
N PHE A 263 -10.21 12.33 -3.14
CA PHE A 263 -10.04 11.63 -4.39
C PHE A 263 -10.33 10.14 -4.27
N VAL A 264 -10.82 9.56 -5.36
CA VAL A 264 -10.86 8.10 -5.53
C VAL A 264 -9.64 7.68 -6.34
N TYR A 265 -8.83 6.78 -5.79
CA TYR A 265 -7.82 6.05 -6.54
C TYR A 265 -8.45 4.80 -7.14
N PHE A 266 -8.56 4.73 -8.46
CA PHE A 266 -9.08 3.58 -9.19
C PHE A 266 -7.91 2.82 -9.81
N TYR A 267 -7.65 1.60 -9.31
CA TYR A 267 -6.56 0.76 -9.78
C TYR A 267 -7.05 -0.34 -10.72
N ALA A 268 -6.38 -0.52 -11.85
CA ALA A 268 -6.59 -1.65 -12.74
C ALA A 268 -5.27 -2.19 -13.32
N ARG A 269 -5.04 -3.48 -13.12
CA ARG A 269 -3.98 -4.28 -13.75
C ARG A 269 -4.41 -5.75 -13.75
N GLU A 270 -3.72 -6.61 -13.01
CA GLU A 270 -4.07 -8.01 -12.77
C GLU A 270 -5.19 -8.13 -11.73
N THR A 271 -5.35 -7.10 -10.88
CA THR A 271 -6.47 -6.91 -9.96
C THR A 271 -7.14 -5.57 -10.22
N VAL A 272 -8.39 -5.43 -9.80
CA VAL A 272 -9.17 -4.19 -9.90
C VAL A 272 -9.67 -3.80 -8.52
N GLY A 273 -9.41 -2.57 -8.11
CA GLY A 273 -9.81 -2.09 -6.79
C GLY A 273 -9.84 -0.57 -6.71
N ILE A 274 -10.40 -0.06 -5.62
CA ILE A 274 -10.47 1.36 -5.34
C ILE A 274 -10.02 1.68 -3.92
N ALA A 275 -9.58 2.90 -3.71
CA ALA A 275 -9.39 3.48 -2.39
C ALA A 275 -9.90 4.93 -2.39
N PHE A 276 -10.57 5.33 -1.32
CA PHE A 276 -11.07 6.69 -1.16
C PHE A 276 -10.19 7.45 -0.20
N THR A 277 -9.76 8.65 -0.57
CA THR A 277 -8.98 9.55 0.27
C THR A 277 -9.82 10.79 0.53
N VAL A 278 -9.87 11.23 1.79
CA VAL A 278 -10.59 12.43 2.22
C VAL A 278 -9.83 13.06 3.39
N GLY A 279 -9.72 14.39 3.42
CA GLY A 279 -9.08 15.09 4.53
C GLY A 279 -7.61 14.70 4.75
N GLY A 280 -6.89 14.33 3.68
CA GLY A 280 -5.51 13.86 3.77
C GLY A 280 -5.34 12.49 4.45
N SER A 281 -6.38 11.64 4.44
CA SER A 281 -6.32 10.27 4.95
C SER A 281 -6.94 9.31 3.93
N VAL A 282 -6.28 8.18 3.69
CA VAL A 282 -6.94 7.05 3.02
C VAL A 282 -7.99 6.49 4.00
N TYR A 283 -9.23 6.41 3.55
CA TYR A 283 -10.33 5.89 4.35
C TYR A 283 -10.44 4.37 4.19
N THR A 284 -10.14 3.65 5.28
CA THR A 284 -10.32 2.20 5.38
C THR A 284 -11.54 1.88 6.25
N PRO A 285 -12.64 1.34 5.68
CA PRO A 285 -13.78 0.88 6.46
C PRO A 285 -13.40 -0.23 7.45
N THR A 286 -14.15 -0.35 8.55
CA THR A 286 -13.98 -1.44 9.53
C THR A 286 -14.13 -2.84 8.90
N ALA A 287 -14.91 -2.95 7.82
CA ALA A 287 -15.09 -4.19 7.06
C ALA A 287 -13.88 -4.55 6.17
N GLY A 288 -12.93 -3.63 5.99
CA GLY A 288 -11.81 -3.75 5.06
C GLY A 288 -11.96 -2.84 3.83
N PRO A 289 -11.00 -2.89 2.90
CA PRO A 289 -11.00 -2.09 1.68
C PRO A 289 -12.21 -2.45 0.78
N PRO A 290 -12.68 -1.52 -0.06
CA PRO A 290 -13.73 -1.81 -1.03
C PRO A 290 -13.32 -2.89 -2.04
N GLU A 291 -14.22 -3.84 -2.31
CA GLU A 291 -14.03 -4.90 -3.30
C GLU A 291 -14.97 -4.68 -4.49
N ILE A 292 -14.44 -4.28 -5.64
CA ILE A 292 -15.25 -3.99 -6.85
C ILE A 292 -15.03 -4.99 -7.99
N GLY A 293 -14.04 -5.88 -7.87
CA GLY A 293 -13.69 -6.82 -8.93
C GLY A 293 -14.82 -7.79 -9.33
N HIS A 294 -15.82 -7.97 -8.47
CA HIS A 294 -16.99 -8.82 -8.73
C HIS A 294 -18.16 -8.08 -9.40
N PHE A 295 -18.05 -6.76 -9.62
CA PHE A 295 -19.13 -5.98 -10.22
C PHE A 295 -19.46 -6.47 -11.63
N PRO A 296 -20.74 -6.41 -12.06
CA PRO A 296 -21.14 -6.88 -13.37
C PRO A 296 -20.62 -5.98 -14.49
N VAL A 297 -20.12 -6.58 -15.58
CA VAL A 297 -19.62 -5.84 -16.77
C VAL A 297 -20.62 -5.69 -17.90
N GLY A 298 -21.76 -6.38 -17.82
CA GLY A 298 -22.75 -6.43 -18.90
C GLY A 298 -22.27 -7.30 -20.06
N ARG A 299 -22.72 -6.98 -21.28
CA ARG A 299 -22.36 -7.71 -22.49
C ARG A 299 -20.96 -7.30 -22.97
N THR A 300 -20.16 -8.29 -23.33
CA THR A 300 -18.86 -8.15 -23.98
C THR A 300 -18.88 -8.70 -25.42
N GLU A 301 -17.96 -8.24 -26.25
CA GLU A 301 -17.75 -8.67 -27.63
C GLU A 301 -16.59 -9.65 -27.75
N LEU A 302 -15.39 -9.27 -27.28
CA LEU A 302 -14.17 -10.09 -27.30
C LEU A 302 -13.71 -10.46 -25.89
N LEU A 303 -13.94 -9.58 -24.91
CA LEU A 303 -13.58 -9.83 -23.52
C LEU A 303 -14.50 -10.85 -22.84
N ASP A 304 -14.03 -11.39 -21.72
CA ASP A 304 -14.73 -12.41 -20.92
C ASP A 304 -15.11 -13.69 -21.71
N PRO A 305 -14.16 -14.34 -22.44
CA PRO A 305 -14.45 -15.54 -23.23
C PRO A 305 -14.96 -16.72 -22.39
N HIS A 306 -14.78 -16.66 -21.07
CA HIS A 306 -15.22 -17.67 -20.11
C HIS A 306 -16.58 -17.34 -19.45
N GLY A 307 -17.21 -16.21 -19.79
CA GLY A 307 -18.54 -15.84 -19.31
C GLY A 307 -18.62 -15.66 -17.79
N THR A 308 -17.59 -15.09 -17.18
CA THR A 308 -17.55 -14.82 -15.73
C THR A 308 -18.55 -13.74 -15.31
N GLY A 309 -18.84 -12.79 -16.20
CA GLY A 309 -19.71 -11.64 -15.98
C GLY A 309 -19.19 -10.65 -14.94
N ARG A 310 -17.90 -10.70 -14.58
CA ARG A 310 -17.30 -9.93 -13.48
C ARG A 310 -16.17 -9.01 -13.95
N LEU A 311 -16.08 -7.82 -13.35
CA LEU A 311 -15.15 -6.76 -13.72
C LEU A 311 -13.69 -7.21 -13.76
N GLU A 312 -13.14 -7.67 -12.64
CA GLU A 312 -11.72 -8.03 -12.53
C GLU A 312 -11.29 -9.11 -13.52
N PRO A 313 -11.90 -10.30 -13.58
CA PRO A 313 -11.45 -11.32 -14.53
C PRO A 313 -11.58 -10.85 -15.98
N THR A 314 -12.58 -10.02 -16.31
CA THR A 314 -12.78 -9.48 -17.66
C THR A 314 -11.69 -8.49 -18.08
N VAL A 315 -11.32 -7.55 -17.21
CA VAL A 315 -10.41 -6.44 -17.55
C VAL A 315 -8.99 -6.63 -17.02
N SER A 316 -8.70 -7.78 -16.40
CA SER A 316 -7.36 -8.08 -15.91
C SER A 316 -6.35 -8.34 -17.04
N ASP A 317 -5.06 -8.23 -16.75
CA ASP A 317 -4.01 -8.62 -17.72
C ASP A 317 -4.19 -10.07 -18.18
N THR A 318 -4.50 -10.99 -17.26
CA THR A 318 -4.84 -12.38 -17.61
C THR A 318 -6.11 -12.45 -18.48
N GLY A 319 -7.16 -11.69 -18.14
CA GLY A 319 -8.41 -11.66 -18.89
C GLY A 319 -8.27 -11.22 -20.35
N ILE A 320 -7.45 -10.21 -20.62
CA ILE A 320 -7.23 -9.74 -22.00
C ILE A 320 -6.32 -10.69 -22.80
N VAL A 321 -5.42 -11.41 -22.14
CA VAL A 321 -4.64 -12.49 -22.77
C VAL A 321 -5.56 -13.66 -23.14
N ASP A 322 -6.42 -14.08 -22.22
CA ASP A 322 -7.40 -15.15 -22.48
C ASP A 322 -8.34 -14.78 -23.65
N ALA A 323 -8.79 -13.52 -23.71
CA ALA A 323 -9.60 -13.01 -24.82
C ALA A 323 -8.86 -13.05 -26.17
N ALA A 324 -7.60 -12.63 -26.19
CA ALA A 324 -6.78 -12.67 -27.40
C ALA A 324 -6.51 -14.10 -27.90
N ILE A 325 -6.25 -15.04 -26.99
CA ILE A 325 -6.10 -16.46 -27.32
C ILE A 325 -7.41 -17.03 -27.85
N ALA A 326 -8.54 -16.73 -27.20
CA ALA A 326 -9.87 -17.16 -27.66
C ALA A 326 -10.23 -16.60 -29.04
N ALA A 327 -9.71 -15.41 -29.38
CA ALA A 327 -9.84 -14.79 -30.71
C ALA A 327 -8.84 -15.32 -31.75
N GLY A 328 -8.01 -16.31 -31.42
CA GLY A 328 -7.11 -17.00 -32.34
C GLY A 328 -5.70 -16.40 -32.43
N LEU A 329 -5.31 -15.48 -31.55
CA LEU A 329 -3.95 -14.97 -31.49
C LEU A 329 -3.03 -15.96 -30.76
N THR A 330 -1.79 -16.07 -31.22
CA THR A 330 -0.74 -16.85 -30.54
C THR A 330 0.12 -15.90 -29.73
N ILE A 331 -0.15 -15.81 -28.43
CA ILE A 331 0.51 -14.91 -27.47
C ILE A 331 0.69 -15.61 -26.12
N GLU A 332 1.60 -15.09 -25.29
CA GLU A 332 1.85 -15.64 -23.94
C GLU A 332 1.64 -14.61 -22.83
N SER A 333 1.62 -13.33 -23.20
CA SER A 333 1.68 -12.22 -22.24
C SER A 333 0.83 -11.03 -22.64
N VAL A 334 0.59 -10.14 -21.67
CA VAL A 334 -0.13 -8.89 -21.92
C VAL A 334 0.72 -7.95 -22.78
N GLU A 335 2.04 -8.01 -22.63
CA GLU A 335 3.01 -7.29 -23.44
C GLU A 335 2.86 -7.62 -24.93
N ASP A 336 2.57 -8.89 -25.28
CA ASP A 336 2.30 -9.30 -26.67
C ASP A 336 1.03 -8.65 -27.23
N VAL A 337 -0.03 -8.53 -26.41
CA VAL A 337 -1.27 -7.84 -26.82
C VAL A 337 -1.00 -6.38 -27.14
N HIS A 338 -0.24 -5.69 -26.28
CA HIS A 338 0.15 -4.30 -26.50
C HIS A 338 1.04 -4.15 -27.75
N GLN A 339 2.01 -5.04 -27.94
CA GLN A 339 2.90 -5.02 -29.10
C GLN A 339 2.14 -5.22 -30.41
N LEU A 340 1.28 -6.24 -30.49
CA LEU A 340 0.48 -6.50 -31.69
C LEU A 340 -0.47 -5.34 -32.01
N ALA A 341 -1.09 -4.72 -31.00
CA ALA A 341 -1.94 -3.54 -31.20
C ALA A 341 -1.16 -2.36 -31.80
N ALA A 342 0.09 -2.14 -31.33
CA ALA A 342 0.98 -1.12 -31.84
C ALA A 342 1.45 -1.39 -33.28
N GLU A 343 1.68 -2.66 -33.64
CA GLU A 343 2.00 -3.11 -35.00
C GLU A 343 0.77 -3.09 -35.93
N GLY A 344 -0.40 -3.00 -35.33
CA GLY A 344 -1.64 -2.67 -36.01
C GLY A 344 -2.64 -3.81 -36.18
N ASN A 345 -2.47 -4.87 -35.40
CA ASN A 345 -3.44 -5.94 -35.29
C ASN A 345 -4.80 -5.42 -34.77
N GLU A 346 -5.85 -5.60 -35.56
CA GLU A 346 -7.18 -5.09 -35.25
C GLU A 346 -7.83 -5.77 -34.04
N ILE A 347 -7.59 -7.08 -33.86
CA ILE A 347 -8.12 -7.85 -32.71
C ILE A 347 -7.53 -7.32 -31.40
N SER A 348 -6.20 -7.16 -31.35
CA SER A 348 -5.52 -6.64 -30.15
C SER A 348 -5.98 -5.22 -29.81
N ARG A 349 -6.16 -4.34 -30.82
CA ARG A 349 -6.73 -3.01 -30.60
C ARG A 349 -8.15 -3.07 -30.07
N ALA A 350 -9.02 -3.89 -30.68
CA ALA A 350 -10.41 -4.03 -30.24
C ALA A 350 -10.53 -4.53 -28.79
N ILE A 351 -9.67 -5.48 -28.38
CA ILE A 351 -9.59 -5.95 -26.99
C ILE A 351 -9.21 -4.81 -26.03
N LEU A 352 -8.20 -3.99 -26.38
CA LEU A 352 -7.77 -2.86 -25.55
C LEU A 352 -8.82 -1.75 -25.50
N ASP A 353 -9.51 -1.49 -26.62
CA ASP A 353 -10.58 -0.51 -26.70
C ASP A 353 -11.79 -0.94 -25.87
N GLU A 354 -12.19 -2.22 -25.95
CA GLU A 354 -13.27 -2.78 -25.14
C GLU A 354 -12.90 -2.72 -23.64
N ARG A 355 -11.66 -3.07 -23.28
CA ARG A 355 -11.15 -2.93 -21.89
C ARG A 355 -11.29 -1.50 -21.40
N ALA A 356 -10.90 -0.52 -22.22
CA ALA A 356 -11.00 0.89 -21.90
C ALA A 356 -12.45 1.37 -21.71
N GLN A 357 -13.39 0.89 -22.53
CA GLN A 357 -14.81 1.19 -22.37
C GLN A 357 -15.37 0.65 -21.05
N LEU A 358 -15.09 -0.61 -20.71
CA LEU A 358 -15.55 -1.23 -19.46
C LEU A 358 -14.97 -0.54 -18.23
N LEU A 359 -13.66 -0.22 -18.26
CA LEU A 359 -13.01 0.52 -17.19
C LEU A 359 -13.58 1.92 -17.04
N GLY A 360 -13.81 2.65 -18.14
CA GLY A 360 -14.41 3.98 -18.10
C GLY A 360 -15.83 3.99 -17.53
N LYS A 361 -16.65 2.97 -17.87
CA LYS A 361 -17.98 2.78 -17.26
C LYS A 361 -17.87 2.56 -15.75
N ALA A 362 -17.00 1.65 -15.32
CA ALA A 362 -16.78 1.38 -13.89
C ALA A 362 -16.31 2.64 -13.14
N VAL A 363 -15.37 3.38 -13.72
CA VAL A 363 -14.89 4.65 -13.16
C VAL A 363 -16.03 5.67 -13.03
N GLY A 364 -16.88 5.83 -14.05
CA GLY A 364 -18.01 6.75 -14.03
C GLY A 364 -19.01 6.43 -12.91
N LEU A 365 -19.38 5.15 -12.77
CA LEU A 365 -20.28 4.70 -11.69
C LEU A 365 -19.69 4.97 -10.30
N ILE A 366 -18.42 4.63 -10.10
CA ILE A 366 -17.75 4.85 -8.81
C ILE A 366 -17.61 6.35 -8.52
N ALA A 367 -17.29 7.17 -9.52
CA ALA A 367 -17.20 8.62 -9.37
C ALA A 367 -18.54 9.23 -8.94
N ASP A 368 -19.67 8.73 -9.44
CA ASP A 368 -21.01 9.19 -9.04
C ASP A 368 -21.39 8.75 -7.62
N ILE A 369 -20.93 7.57 -7.17
CA ILE A 369 -21.18 7.09 -5.81
C ILE A 369 -20.43 7.92 -4.77
N PHE A 370 -19.13 8.15 -4.98
CA PHE A 370 -18.28 8.85 -4.01
C PHE A 370 -18.31 10.36 -4.16
N ASN A 371 -18.63 10.85 -5.35
CA ASN A 371 -18.60 12.27 -5.73
C ASN A 371 -17.31 13.00 -5.28
N PRO A 372 -16.11 12.49 -5.62
CA PRO A 372 -14.85 13.09 -5.17
C PRO A 372 -14.49 14.35 -5.96
N ASP A 373 -13.57 15.16 -5.44
CA ASP A 373 -12.98 16.28 -6.17
C ASP A 373 -12.19 15.80 -7.40
N HIS A 374 -11.50 14.66 -7.25
CA HIS A 374 -10.70 14.04 -8.31
C HIS A 374 -10.84 12.52 -8.37
N VAL A 375 -10.67 11.96 -9.57
CA VAL A 375 -10.44 10.52 -9.75
C VAL A 375 -9.03 10.32 -10.29
N VAL A 376 -8.25 9.48 -9.61
CA VAL A 376 -6.90 9.12 -10.02
C VAL A 376 -6.91 7.69 -10.55
N LEU A 377 -6.56 7.52 -11.82
CA LEU A 377 -6.43 6.24 -12.50
C LEU A 377 -5.01 5.69 -12.33
N GLY A 378 -4.89 4.54 -11.68
CA GLY A 378 -3.63 3.87 -11.41
C GLY A 378 -3.55 2.48 -12.03
N GLY A 379 -2.33 2.05 -12.33
CA GLY A 379 -2.05 0.72 -12.88
C GLY A 379 -1.92 0.69 -14.40
N GLN A 380 -1.28 -0.39 -14.85
CA GLN A 380 -0.83 -0.58 -16.22
C GLN A 380 -1.96 -0.62 -17.26
N ALA A 381 -3.19 -0.94 -16.84
CA ALA A 381 -4.36 -0.85 -17.72
C ALA A 381 -4.57 0.56 -18.30
N PHE A 382 -4.08 1.60 -17.62
CA PHE A 382 -4.15 2.99 -18.07
C PHE A 382 -2.82 3.52 -18.64
N THR A 383 -1.68 3.01 -18.16
CA THR A 383 -0.36 3.56 -18.52
C THR A 383 0.28 2.89 -19.73
N ASP A 384 -0.04 1.63 -20.01
CA ASP A 384 0.68 0.83 -21.02
C ASP A 384 0.00 0.92 -22.41
N ALA A 385 -1.22 1.50 -22.46
CA ALA A 385 -1.91 1.85 -23.69
C ALA A 385 -2.50 3.28 -23.61
N PRO A 386 -1.66 4.34 -23.57
CA PRO A 386 -2.15 5.71 -23.42
C PRO A 386 -3.09 6.16 -24.55
N SER A 387 -3.04 5.51 -25.71
CA SER A 387 -3.95 5.73 -26.84
C SER A 387 -5.42 5.41 -26.52
N THR A 388 -5.71 4.60 -25.50
CA THR A 388 -7.08 4.26 -25.10
C THR A 388 -7.66 5.20 -24.06
N LEU A 389 -6.86 6.11 -23.49
CA LEU A 389 -7.35 7.09 -22.50
C LEU A 389 -8.50 7.97 -23.00
N PRO A 390 -8.55 8.42 -24.28
CA PRO A 390 -9.73 9.10 -24.81
C PRO A 390 -11.02 8.26 -24.74
N ILE A 391 -10.92 6.94 -24.92
CA ILE A 391 -12.05 6.00 -24.82
C ILE A 391 -12.50 5.87 -23.37
N VAL A 392 -11.56 5.72 -22.42
CA VAL A 392 -11.86 5.73 -20.99
C VAL A 392 -12.59 7.03 -20.62
N ALA A 393 -12.06 8.18 -21.02
CA ALA A 393 -12.63 9.48 -20.72
C ALA A 393 -14.02 9.67 -21.33
N GLN A 394 -14.26 9.16 -22.55
CA GLN A 394 -15.58 9.18 -23.18
C GLN A 394 -16.56 8.29 -22.42
N ALA A 395 -16.18 7.05 -22.10
CA ALA A 395 -17.03 6.14 -21.34
C ALA A 395 -17.35 6.65 -19.93
N VAL A 396 -16.43 7.37 -19.27
CA VAL A 396 -16.71 8.06 -18.00
C VAL A 396 -17.78 9.14 -18.20
N ARG A 397 -17.66 9.99 -19.24
CA ARG A 397 -18.64 11.04 -19.54
C ARG A 397 -20.02 10.49 -19.90
N ASP A 398 -20.07 9.39 -20.64
CA ASP A 398 -21.34 8.77 -21.05
C ASP A 398 -22.04 8.06 -19.89
N THR A 399 -21.30 7.71 -18.84
CA THR A 399 -21.82 6.99 -17.67
C THR A 399 -22.17 7.93 -16.51
N SER A 400 -21.34 8.93 -16.25
CA SER A 400 -21.52 9.87 -15.14
C SER A 400 -22.57 10.91 -15.48
N VAL A 401 -23.44 11.24 -14.52
CA VAL A 401 -24.42 12.34 -14.69
C VAL A 401 -23.79 13.72 -14.46
N ALA A 402 -22.56 13.79 -13.97
CA ALA A 402 -21.86 15.05 -13.73
C ALA A 402 -21.34 15.64 -15.05
N GLU A 403 -21.58 16.94 -15.26
CA GLU A 403 -21.15 17.63 -16.49
C GLU A 403 -19.63 17.56 -16.73
N ARG A 404 -18.85 17.56 -15.64
CA ARG A 404 -17.39 17.43 -15.68
C ARG A 404 -16.89 16.61 -14.50
N ARG A 405 -15.97 15.69 -14.77
CA ARG A 405 -15.17 14.97 -13.77
C ARG A 405 -13.70 15.24 -14.02
N ASP A 406 -12.95 15.58 -12.97
CA ASP A 406 -11.49 15.69 -13.07
C ASP A 406 -10.87 14.29 -12.89
N VAL A 407 -10.56 13.68 -14.02
CA VAL A 407 -9.95 12.35 -14.09
C VAL A 407 -8.50 12.49 -14.52
N ARG A 408 -7.58 11.96 -13.72
CA ARG A 408 -6.14 12.07 -13.91
C ARG A 408 -5.49 10.70 -13.90
N VAL A 409 -4.42 10.51 -14.65
CA VAL A 409 -3.60 9.30 -14.55
C VAL A 409 -2.53 9.51 -13.49
N SER A 410 -2.34 8.53 -12.61
CA SER A 410 -1.34 8.56 -11.54
C SER A 410 0.06 8.77 -12.11
N ARG A 411 0.84 9.65 -11.46
CA ARG A 411 2.22 9.95 -11.85
C ARG A 411 3.21 8.84 -11.47
N SER A 412 2.78 7.87 -10.66
CA SER A 412 3.62 6.76 -10.23
C SER A 412 3.97 5.81 -11.39
N GLY A 413 3.17 5.80 -12.46
CA GLY A 413 3.42 5.01 -13.67
C GLY A 413 3.74 3.53 -13.37
N ALA A 414 4.72 2.99 -14.07
CA ALA A 414 5.21 1.62 -13.89
C ALA A 414 5.81 1.34 -12.49
N THR A 415 6.11 2.37 -11.69
CA THR A 415 6.68 2.20 -10.34
C THR A 415 5.62 2.14 -9.24
N VAL A 416 4.33 2.19 -9.58
CA VAL A 416 3.22 2.26 -8.61
C VAL A 416 3.28 1.20 -7.51
N GLN A 417 3.67 -0.03 -7.82
CA GLN A 417 3.84 -1.09 -6.82
C GLN A 417 4.98 -0.79 -5.83
N GLN A 418 6.09 -0.22 -6.32
CA GLN A 418 7.23 0.19 -5.50
C GLN A 418 6.84 1.36 -4.59
N GLN A 419 6.16 2.36 -5.14
CA GLN A 419 5.70 3.52 -4.39
C GLN A 419 4.70 3.13 -3.30
N ALA A 420 3.76 2.23 -3.59
CA ALA A 420 2.83 1.69 -2.60
C ALA A 420 3.56 1.01 -1.44
N ALA A 421 4.52 0.12 -1.74
CA ALA A 421 5.31 -0.53 -0.70
C ALA A 421 6.16 0.45 0.11
N GLY A 422 6.70 1.49 -0.55
CA GLY A 422 7.38 2.60 0.08
C GLY A 422 6.50 3.36 1.07
N ALA A 423 5.27 3.71 0.66
CA ALA A 423 4.31 4.40 1.50
C ALA A 423 4.02 3.62 2.79
N VAL A 424 3.80 2.31 2.69
CA VAL A 424 3.58 1.45 3.88
C VAL A 424 4.82 1.39 4.77
N SER A 425 6.02 1.32 4.18
CA SER A 425 7.28 1.24 4.94
C SER A 425 7.63 2.54 5.66
N LEU A 426 7.23 3.68 5.11
CA LEU A 426 7.49 5.01 5.67
C LEU A 426 6.38 5.51 6.59
N ASP A 427 5.19 4.88 6.55
CA ASP A 427 4.00 5.33 7.26
C ASP A 427 4.22 5.57 8.75
N ALA A 428 4.88 4.65 9.46
CA ALA A 428 5.17 4.80 10.89
C ALA A 428 6.06 6.03 11.17
N ILE A 429 7.06 6.27 10.31
CA ILE A 429 8.00 7.39 10.43
C ILE A 429 7.30 8.72 10.08
N TYR A 430 6.43 8.73 9.08
CA TYR A 430 5.66 9.91 8.70
C TYR A 430 4.50 10.19 9.67
N SER A 431 4.03 9.18 10.40
CA SER A 431 2.93 9.32 11.37
C SER A 431 3.41 9.79 12.73
N ASP A 432 4.42 9.14 13.29
CA ASP A 432 5.05 9.52 14.56
C ASP A 432 6.56 9.20 14.52
N PRO A 433 7.38 10.12 13.99
CA PRO A 433 8.80 9.85 13.74
C PRO A 433 9.61 9.53 15.00
N VAL A 434 9.26 10.14 16.14
CA VAL A 434 9.99 9.93 17.40
C VAL A 434 9.61 8.59 18.02
N GLU A 435 8.32 8.24 18.00
CA GLU A 435 7.87 6.94 18.49
C GLU A 435 8.40 5.80 17.59
N ALA A 436 8.34 5.96 16.27
CA ALA A 436 8.83 4.96 15.32
C ALA A 436 10.28 4.57 15.61
N LEU A 437 11.17 5.55 15.80
CA LEU A 437 12.58 5.30 16.08
C LEU A 437 12.87 4.68 17.44
N SER A 438 11.99 4.86 18.42
CA SER A 438 12.13 4.15 19.70
C SER A 438 11.92 2.63 19.57
N ARG A 439 11.37 2.17 18.43
CA ARG A 439 11.07 0.75 18.14
C ARG A 439 12.08 0.09 17.21
N THR A 440 13.08 0.84 16.72
CA THR A 440 14.11 0.40 15.74
C THR A 440 15.49 0.37 16.34
#